data_AF-A0A0F9NPT1-F1
#
_entry.id   AF-A0A0F9NPT1-F1
#
_cell.length_a   1.000
_cell.length_b   1.000
_cell.length_c   1.000
_cell.angle_alpha   90.00
_cell.angle_beta   90.00
_cell.angle_gamma   90.00
#
_symmetry.space_group_name_H-M   'P 1'
#
loop_
_entity.id
_entity.type
_entity.pdbx_description
1 polymer ?
#
loop_
_entity_poly.entity_id
_entity_poly.type
_entity_poly.pdbx_seq_one_letter_code
_entity_poly.pdbx_strand_id
1 'polypeptide(L)'
;MTRSDVFQRAALKKFFTFLRMLPIYRIRDGRESLKKNKAVFDTCTQLFRKNHALVMFPEANHNLKRRIRPLSKGFIRIVFNTLEQIPQSEIHIVPVGMNYRNITGFPDKVALYYGAPISAKGFSDSNGGQKEVNLLKDAVSASLKTLTTHIEDDDEYDKTIQNLDAQRIDYLNPKATNAAIKNESPLFVEQKELSQVPFLHSISKGIFTILNYPVIRIWQLWIKPKVWEPEFTSTVRFGFALLAYPIYYLILLMAITAIGNLLVGLAFITALFLFNWGYVRLN
;
A
#
# COMPACT_ATOMS: atom_id res chain seq x y z
N MET A 1 -12.28 -4.25 -0.97
CA MET A 1 -12.80 -4.67 -2.28
C MET A 1 -11.64 -4.71 -3.27
N THR A 2 -11.66 -5.66 -4.19
CA THR A 2 -10.53 -5.95 -5.08
C THR A 2 -11.01 -6.01 -6.52
N ARG A 3 -10.17 -5.61 -7.48
CA ARG A 3 -10.49 -5.63 -8.91
C ARG A 3 -10.93 -7.03 -9.35
N SER A 4 -11.92 -7.17 -10.23
CA SER A 4 -12.45 -8.49 -10.61
C SER A 4 -11.49 -9.34 -11.45
N ASP A 5 -10.52 -8.72 -12.13
CA ASP A 5 -9.53 -9.39 -12.99
C ASP A 5 -8.67 -10.40 -12.21
N VAL A 6 -8.37 -10.15 -10.93
CA VAL A 6 -7.59 -11.11 -10.11
C VAL A 6 -8.37 -12.37 -9.73
N PHE A 7 -9.70 -12.38 -9.88
CA PHE A 7 -10.57 -13.52 -9.51
C PHE A 7 -10.80 -14.52 -10.65
N GLN A 8 -10.14 -14.37 -11.81
CA GLN A 8 -10.41 -15.22 -12.98
C GLN A 8 -10.03 -16.69 -12.77
N ARG A 9 -8.97 -16.99 -12.01
CA ARG A 9 -8.53 -18.37 -11.74
C ARG A 9 -9.25 -18.94 -10.50
N ALA A 10 -9.77 -20.17 -10.59
CA ALA A 10 -10.55 -20.78 -9.51
C ALA A 10 -9.79 -20.90 -8.18
N ALA A 11 -8.49 -21.21 -8.22
CA ALA A 11 -7.63 -21.25 -7.03
C ALA A 11 -7.49 -19.86 -6.38
N LEU A 12 -7.24 -18.83 -7.19
CA LEU A 12 -7.15 -17.44 -6.72
C LEU A 12 -8.48 -16.94 -6.17
N LYS A 13 -9.60 -17.31 -6.80
CA LYS A 13 -10.95 -17.00 -6.29
C LYS A 13 -11.16 -17.59 -4.89
N LYS A 14 -10.84 -18.87 -4.67
CA LYS A 14 -10.96 -19.50 -3.34
C LYS A 14 -10.09 -18.79 -2.30
N PHE A 15 -8.84 -18.46 -2.66
CA PHE A 15 -7.91 -17.75 -1.80
C PHE A 15 -8.42 -16.34 -1.42
N PHE A 16 -8.86 -15.54 -2.40
CA PHE A 16 -9.38 -14.20 -2.13
C PHE A 16 -10.70 -14.21 -1.37
N THR A 17 -11.58 -15.20 -1.61
CA THR A 17 -12.79 -15.39 -0.81
C THR A 17 -12.46 -15.77 0.64
N PHE A 18 -11.44 -16.61 0.87
CA PHE A 18 -10.94 -16.90 2.22
C PHE A 18 -10.45 -15.63 2.93
N LEU A 19 -9.78 -14.73 2.20
CA LEU A 19 -9.38 -13.40 2.68
C LEU A 19 -10.55 -12.39 2.76
N ARG A 20 -11.80 -12.84 2.56
CA ARG A 20 -13.02 -12.01 2.58
C ARG A 20 -12.99 -10.83 1.58
N MET A 21 -12.30 -10.99 0.46
CA MET A 21 -12.26 -9.99 -0.59
C MET A 21 -13.48 -10.11 -1.51
N LEU A 22 -14.16 -8.98 -1.73
CA LEU A 22 -15.27 -8.88 -2.68
C LEU A 22 -14.78 -8.33 -4.02
N PRO A 23 -15.18 -8.95 -5.16
CA PRO A 23 -14.83 -8.45 -6.48
C PRO A 23 -15.63 -7.20 -6.82
N ILE A 24 -15.00 -6.23 -7.47
CA ILE A 24 -15.69 -5.08 -8.08
C ILE A 24 -15.36 -5.00 -9.57
N TYR A 25 -16.40 -4.82 -10.38
CA TYR A 25 -16.29 -4.77 -11.84
C TYR A 25 -16.22 -3.32 -12.30
N ARG A 26 -15.23 -3.00 -13.15
CA ARG A 26 -15.06 -1.66 -13.74
C ARG A 26 -15.74 -1.60 -15.11
N ILE A 27 -16.00 -0.38 -15.59
CA ILE A 27 -16.56 -0.15 -16.93
C ILE A 27 -15.67 -0.79 -18.02
N ARG A 28 -14.34 -0.74 -17.83
CA ARG A 28 -13.36 -1.34 -18.75
C ARG A 28 -13.45 -2.88 -18.83
N ASP A 29 -14.06 -3.52 -17.84
CA ASP A 29 -14.27 -4.97 -17.81
C ASP A 29 -15.56 -5.36 -18.58
N GLY A 30 -16.24 -4.39 -19.22
CA GLY A 30 -17.44 -4.55 -20.05
C GLY A 30 -18.71 -4.08 -19.33
N ARG A 31 -19.57 -3.31 -20.02
CA ARG A 31 -20.80 -2.73 -19.42
C ARG A 31 -21.76 -3.78 -18.84
N GLU A 32 -21.85 -4.95 -19.47
CA GLU A 32 -22.66 -6.08 -18.96
C GLU A 32 -22.17 -6.60 -17.61
N SER A 33 -20.85 -6.55 -17.34
CA SER A 33 -20.29 -6.99 -16.06
C SER A 33 -20.69 -6.09 -14.88
N LEU A 34 -21.07 -4.83 -15.15
CA LEU A 34 -21.52 -3.88 -14.11
C LEU A 34 -22.81 -4.33 -13.43
N LYS A 35 -23.66 -5.12 -14.11
CA LYS A 35 -24.87 -5.70 -13.50
C LYS A 35 -24.53 -6.59 -12.31
N LYS A 36 -23.34 -7.21 -12.30
CA LYS A 36 -22.85 -8.04 -11.20
C LYS A 36 -22.50 -7.23 -9.95
N ASN A 37 -22.24 -5.93 -10.07
CA ASN A 37 -21.96 -5.07 -8.92
C ASN A 37 -23.17 -4.94 -7.98
N LYS A 38 -24.41 -5.09 -8.49
CA LYS A 38 -25.61 -5.03 -7.65
C LYS A 38 -25.60 -6.10 -6.56
N ALA A 39 -25.34 -7.35 -6.93
CA ALA A 39 -25.22 -8.46 -5.98
C ALA A 39 -24.08 -8.24 -4.95
N VAL A 40 -22.99 -7.60 -5.39
CA VAL A 40 -21.88 -7.23 -4.48
C VAL A 40 -22.32 -6.16 -3.49
N PHE A 41 -23.07 -5.15 -3.93
CA PHE A 41 -23.60 -4.09 -3.06
C PHE A 41 -24.61 -4.64 -2.05
N ASP A 42 -25.46 -5.58 -2.47
CA ASP A 42 -26.37 -6.28 -1.56
C ASP A 42 -25.60 -7.11 -0.52
N THR A 43 -24.52 -7.77 -0.94
CA THR A 43 -23.62 -8.48 -0.01
C THR A 43 -22.99 -7.51 1.01
N CYS A 44 -22.50 -6.35 0.55
CA CYS A 44 -21.99 -5.30 1.44
C CYS A 44 -23.06 -4.82 2.43
N THR A 45 -24.29 -4.65 1.97
CA THR A 45 -25.43 -4.26 2.83
C THR A 45 -25.69 -5.31 3.90
N GLN A 46 -25.64 -6.60 3.56
CA GLN A 46 -25.76 -7.68 4.53
C GLN A 46 -24.60 -7.71 5.54
N LEU A 47 -23.39 -7.34 5.11
CA LEU A 47 -22.24 -7.22 6.02
C LEU A 47 -22.46 -6.08 7.02
N PHE A 48 -22.95 -4.93 6.58
CA PHE A 48 -23.31 -3.83 7.49
C PHE A 48 -24.43 -4.21 8.47
N ARG A 49 -25.45 -4.97 8.04
CA ARG A 49 -26.49 -5.52 8.96
C ARG A 49 -25.89 -6.35 10.10
N LYS A 50 -24.74 -6.99 9.86
CA LYS A 50 -24.02 -7.83 10.83
C LYS A 50 -22.93 -7.05 11.58
N ASN A 51 -22.93 -5.71 11.51
CA ASN A 51 -21.92 -4.83 12.12
C ASN A 51 -20.48 -5.12 11.66
N HIS A 52 -20.30 -5.58 10.42
CA HIS A 52 -18.99 -5.71 9.81
C HIS A 52 -18.51 -4.40 9.17
N ALA A 53 -17.18 -4.26 9.04
CA ALA A 53 -16.53 -3.15 8.37
C ALA A 53 -16.06 -3.54 6.96
N LEU A 54 -15.94 -2.54 6.08
CA LEU A 54 -15.44 -2.70 4.72
C LEU A 54 -14.21 -1.83 4.49
N VAL A 55 -13.18 -2.41 3.87
CA VAL A 55 -12.02 -1.66 3.36
C VAL A 55 -12.19 -1.44 1.85
N MET A 56 -12.05 -0.19 1.42
CA MET A 56 -12.21 0.21 0.02
C MET A 56 -11.10 1.17 -0.42
N PHE A 57 -10.68 1.02 -1.68
CA PHE A 57 -9.69 1.89 -2.32
C PHE A 57 -10.42 2.69 -3.42
N PRO A 58 -10.92 3.90 -3.10
CA PRO A 58 -11.89 4.59 -3.95
C PRO A 58 -11.32 5.08 -5.29
N GLU A 59 -10.00 5.20 -5.46
CA GLU A 59 -9.37 5.58 -6.74
C GLU A 59 -9.46 4.49 -7.84
N ALA A 60 -9.76 3.24 -7.47
CA ALA A 60 -9.95 2.11 -8.40
C ALA A 60 -8.76 1.79 -9.34
N ASN A 61 -7.56 2.30 -9.05
CA ASN A 61 -6.32 2.02 -9.77
C ASN A 61 -5.09 2.27 -8.85
N HIS A 62 -3.88 1.95 -9.31
CA HIS A 62 -2.62 2.30 -8.63
C HIS A 62 -1.92 3.49 -9.32
N ASN A 63 -1.04 4.18 -8.61
CA ASN A 63 -0.16 5.23 -9.16
C ASN A 63 1.07 5.38 -8.25
N LEU A 64 2.22 5.66 -8.85
CA LEU A 64 3.45 5.99 -8.14
C LEU A 64 3.52 7.49 -7.75
N LYS A 65 2.77 8.36 -8.43
CA LYS A 65 2.73 9.78 -8.10
C LYS A 65 2.09 10.03 -6.73
N ARG A 66 2.65 10.94 -5.94
CA ARG A 66 2.12 11.40 -4.64
C ARG A 66 0.91 12.30 -4.81
N ARG A 67 -0.21 11.72 -5.25
CA ARG A 67 -1.41 12.45 -5.64
C ARG A 67 -2.67 11.63 -5.40
N ILE A 68 -3.65 12.21 -4.70
CA ILE A 68 -5.01 11.67 -4.63
C ILE A 68 -5.71 11.98 -5.93
N ARG A 69 -6.14 10.95 -6.63
CA ARG A 69 -6.86 11.07 -7.90
C ARG A 69 -8.37 11.21 -7.70
N PRO A 70 -9.13 11.56 -8.74
CA PRO A 70 -10.59 11.54 -8.68
C PRO A 70 -11.12 10.19 -8.17
N LEU A 71 -11.94 10.24 -7.12
CA LEU A 71 -12.52 9.06 -6.49
C LEU A 71 -13.68 8.51 -7.31
N SER A 72 -13.79 7.19 -7.37
CA SER A 72 -14.95 6.48 -7.93
C SER A 72 -16.17 6.60 -7.01
N LYS A 73 -17.37 6.55 -7.60
CA LYS A 73 -18.66 6.62 -6.87
C LYS A 73 -19.07 5.29 -6.23
N GLY A 74 -18.28 4.23 -6.37
CA GLY A 74 -18.66 2.87 -5.96
C GLY A 74 -18.91 2.74 -4.46
N PHE A 75 -18.03 3.31 -3.64
CA PHE A 75 -18.18 3.26 -2.18
C PHE A 75 -19.42 4.02 -1.70
N ILE A 76 -19.75 5.14 -2.35
CA ILE A 76 -20.92 5.97 -2.03
C ILE A 76 -22.20 5.21 -2.34
N ARG A 77 -22.26 4.55 -3.50
CA ARG A 77 -23.42 3.72 -3.89
C ARG A 77 -23.67 2.58 -2.90
N ILE A 78 -22.62 1.96 -2.38
CA ILE A 78 -22.75 0.91 -1.35
C ILE A 78 -23.36 1.49 -0.08
N VAL A 79 -22.84 2.63 0.38
CA VAL A 79 -23.29 3.29 1.60
C VAL A 79 -24.75 3.74 1.46
N PHE A 80 -25.10 4.43 0.37
CA PHE A 80 -26.46 4.91 0.14
C PHE A 80 -27.45 3.75 -0.06
N ASN A 81 -27.09 2.70 -0.81
CA ASN A 81 -27.92 1.49 -0.92
C ASN A 81 -28.15 0.84 0.46
N THR A 82 -27.17 0.90 1.35
CA THR A 82 -27.32 0.37 2.72
C THR A 82 -28.24 1.26 3.55
N LEU A 83 -28.12 2.58 3.46
CA LEU A 83 -28.98 3.54 4.18
C LEU A 83 -30.43 3.52 3.67
N GLU A 84 -30.66 3.32 2.37
CA GLU A 84 -32.00 3.13 1.81
C GLU A 84 -32.68 1.88 2.37
N GLN A 85 -31.93 0.76 2.48
CA GLN A 85 -32.46 -0.50 2.99
C GLN A 85 -32.50 -0.58 4.52
N ILE A 86 -31.69 0.23 5.22
CA ILE A 86 -31.54 0.23 6.67
C ILE A 86 -31.34 1.67 7.16
N PRO A 87 -32.39 2.51 7.17
CA PRO A 87 -32.25 3.94 7.48
C PRO A 87 -31.64 4.24 8.86
N GLN A 88 -31.77 3.31 9.80
CA GLN A 88 -31.22 3.44 11.16
C GLN A 88 -29.70 3.18 11.22
N SER A 89 -29.09 2.58 10.19
CA SER A 89 -27.68 2.18 10.21
C SER A 89 -26.73 3.36 10.36
N GLU A 90 -25.82 3.29 11.34
CA GLU A 90 -24.79 4.31 11.59
C GLU A 90 -23.50 3.96 10.85
N ILE A 91 -23.45 4.34 9.57
CA ILE A 91 -22.28 4.09 8.73
C ILE A 91 -21.34 5.30 8.80
N HIS A 92 -20.13 5.04 9.28
CA HIS A 92 -19.04 6.00 9.25
C HIS A 92 -17.99 5.61 8.21
N ILE A 93 -17.50 6.61 7.48
CA ILE A 93 -16.35 6.48 6.58
C ILE A 93 -15.14 7.03 7.30
N VAL A 94 -14.11 6.20 7.49
CA VAL A 94 -12.83 6.64 8.08
C VAL A 94 -11.81 6.75 6.97
N PRO A 95 -11.43 7.98 6.55
CA PRO A 95 -10.38 8.18 5.55
C PRO A 95 -9.03 7.76 6.13
N VAL A 96 -8.24 7.03 5.35
CA VAL A 96 -6.89 6.59 5.76
C VAL A 96 -5.90 6.98 4.69
N GLY A 97 -4.98 7.88 5.02
CA GLY A 97 -3.86 8.26 4.17
C GLY A 97 -2.68 7.31 4.32
N MET A 98 -2.10 6.89 3.20
CA MET A 98 -0.91 6.04 3.15
C MET A 98 0.25 6.81 2.53
N ASN A 99 1.34 6.99 3.27
CA ASN A 99 2.51 7.74 2.83
C ASN A 99 3.73 6.83 2.84
N TYR A 100 4.23 6.50 1.66
CA TYR A 100 5.48 5.73 1.49
C TYR A 100 6.66 6.69 1.43
N ARG A 101 7.82 6.32 1.97
CA ARG A 101 9.04 7.08 1.68
C ARG A 101 9.50 6.80 0.25
N ASN A 102 9.52 5.54 -0.18
CA ASN A 102 9.81 5.17 -1.57
C ASN A 102 9.00 3.94 -1.99
N ILE A 103 7.98 4.15 -2.82
CA ILE A 103 7.02 3.11 -3.23
C ILE A 103 7.70 1.87 -3.86
N THR A 104 8.79 2.06 -4.62
CA THR A 104 9.52 0.96 -5.28
C THR A 104 10.77 0.52 -4.51
N GLY A 105 11.10 1.23 -3.42
CA GLY A 105 12.21 0.92 -2.52
C GLY A 105 11.90 -0.29 -1.63
N PHE A 106 12.93 -1.04 -1.27
CA PHE A 106 12.83 -2.09 -0.24
C PHE A 106 14.20 -2.37 0.41
N PRO A 107 14.29 -2.40 1.76
CA PRO A 107 13.22 -2.07 2.72
C PRO A 107 12.76 -0.61 2.59
N ASP A 108 11.51 -0.34 2.98
CA ASP A 108 10.93 1.00 2.95
C ASP A 108 10.13 1.27 4.22
N LYS A 109 9.81 2.55 4.48
CA LYS A 109 8.92 2.95 5.57
C LYS A 109 7.62 3.51 5.01
N VAL A 110 6.52 3.18 5.68
CA VAL A 110 5.18 3.69 5.39
C VAL A 110 4.59 4.30 6.65
N ALA A 111 3.91 5.44 6.52
CA ALA A 111 3.14 6.06 7.58
C ALA A 111 1.65 6.06 7.23
N LEU A 112 0.83 5.68 8.20
CA LEU A 112 -0.63 5.63 8.10
C LEU A 112 -1.23 6.78 8.92
N TYR A 113 -2.10 7.57 8.30
CA TYR A 113 -2.81 8.66 8.95
C TYR A 113 -4.31 8.42 8.88
N TYR A 114 -4.94 8.26 10.05
CA TYR A 114 -6.38 8.10 10.17
C TYR A 114 -7.04 9.47 10.32
N GLY A 115 -8.02 9.75 9.47
CA GLY A 115 -8.85 10.94 9.53
C GLY A 115 -9.98 10.84 10.53
N ALA A 116 -10.65 11.96 10.76
CA ALA A 116 -11.89 11.98 11.52
C ALA A 116 -12.98 11.16 10.79
N PRO A 117 -13.80 10.37 11.51
CA PRO A 117 -14.92 9.66 10.90
C PRO A 117 -15.93 10.62 10.27
N ILE A 118 -16.34 10.33 9.04
CA ILE A 118 -17.37 11.07 8.30
C ILE A 118 -18.67 10.27 8.38
N SER A 119 -19.70 10.84 9.02
CA SER A 119 -21.02 10.20 9.09
C SER A 119 -21.70 10.24 7.72
N ALA A 120 -22.08 9.08 7.20
CA ALA A 120 -22.77 8.99 5.91
C ALA A 120 -24.21 9.53 5.97
N LYS A 121 -24.87 9.48 7.13
CA LYS A 121 -26.23 9.99 7.32
C LYS A 121 -26.34 11.48 6.98
N GLY A 122 -25.31 12.27 7.32
CA GLY A 122 -25.27 13.71 7.03
C GLY A 122 -25.25 14.08 5.55
N PHE A 123 -25.13 13.09 4.65
CA PHE A 123 -25.13 13.26 3.21
C PHE A 123 -26.32 12.57 2.53
N SER A 124 -27.18 11.89 3.29
CA SER A 124 -28.26 11.05 2.78
C SER A 124 -29.61 11.71 3.04
N ASP A 125 -29.80 12.96 2.60
CA ASP A 125 -31.16 13.50 2.50
C ASP A 125 -31.94 12.70 1.45
N SER A 126 -33.24 12.51 1.70
CA SER A 126 -34.13 11.41 1.26
C SER A 126 -34.22 11.10 -0.25
N ASN A 127 -33.49 11.79 -1.11
CA ASN A 127 -33.51 11.61 -2.56
C ASN A 127 -32.20 11.06 -3.16
N GLY A 128 -31.13 10.84 -2.37
CA GLY A 128 -29.92 10.13 -2.84
C GLY A 128 -29.33 10.69 -4.14
N GLY A 129 -29.49 12.00 -4.37
CA GLY A 129 -29.28 12.64 -5.65
C GLY A 129 -27.80 12.75 -6.05
N GLN A 130 -27.57 13.19 -7.28
CA GLN A 130 -26.21 13.38 -7.80
C GLN A 130 -25.43 14.44 -7.00
N LYS A 131 -26.11 15.36 -6.31
CA LYS A 131 -25.51 16.40 -5.48
C LYS A 131 -24.91 15.79 -4.21
N GLU A 132 -25.68 14.99 -3.49
CA GLU A 132 -25.32 14.28 -2.27
C GLU A 132 -24.13 13.35 -2.50
N VAL A 133 -24.16 12.63 -3.63
CA VAL A 133 -23.04 11.78 -4.07
C VAL A 133 -21.77 12.60 -4.26
N ASN A 134 -21.85 13.78 -4.87
CA ASN A 134 -20.66 14.61 -5.07
C ASN A 134 -20.16 15.20 -3.74
N LEU A 135 -21.05 15.66 -2.86
CA LEU A 135 -20.66 16.20 -1.55
C LEU A 135 -19.90 15.18 -0.71
N LEU A 136 -20.39 13.94 -0.61
CA LEU A 136 -19.69 12.89 0.15
C LEU A 136 -18.35 12.52 -0.51
N LYS A 137 -18.32 12.44 -1.84
CA LYS A 137 -17.08 12.17 -2.59
C LYS A 137 -16.03 13.24 -2.33
N ASP A 138 -16.43 14.51 -2.36
CA ASP A 138 -15.54 15.65 -2.23
C ASP A 138 -15.06 15.79 -0.78
N ALA A 139 -15.93 15.54 0.22
CA ALA A 139 -15.54 15.48 1.63
C ALA A 139 -14.48 14.40 1.90
N VAL A 140 -14.68 13.18 1.36
CA VAL A 140 -13.70 12.09 1.49
C VAL A 140 -12.41 12.42 0.75
N SER A 141 -12.50 12.98 -0.46
CA SER A 141 -11.34 13.39 -1.26
C SER A 141 -10.51 14.45 -0.54
N ALA A 142 -11.15 15.51 -0.03
CA ALA A 142 -10.50 16.56 0.74
C ALA A 142 -9.81 16.00 1.99
N SER A 143 -10.48 15.10 2.73
CA SER A 143 -9.85 14.44 3.86
C SER A 143 -8.62 13.63 3.45
N LEU A 144 -8.70 12.80 2.41
CA LEU A 144 -7.56 12.01 1.94
C LEU A 144 -6.38 12.89 1.53
N LYS A 145 -6.63 14.00 0.81
CA LYS A 145 -5.59 14.96 0.41
C LYS A 145 -4.84 15.56 1.61
N THR A 146 -5.49 15.71 2.77
CA THR A 146 -4.81 16.19 3.99
C THR A 146 -4.02 15.12 4.74
N LEU A 147 -4.38 13.85 4.55
CA LEU A 147 -3.77 12.69 5.20
C LEU A 147 -2.64 12.07 4.36
N THR A 148 -2.48 12.51 3.12
CA THR A 148 -1.40 12.08 2.23
C THR A 148 -0.58 13.28 1.77
N THR A 149 0.68 13.02 1.43
CA THR A 149 1.48 13.96 0.65
C THR A 149 0.80 14.11 -0.70
N HIS A 150 0.23 15.29 -0.93
CA HIS A 150 -0.62 15.54 -2.09
C HIS A 150 -0.05 16.66 -2.95
N ILE A 151 0.36 16.29 -4.16
CA ILE A 151 0.75 17.22 -5.22
C ILE A 151 -0.42 17.30 -6.20
N GLU A 152 -1.06 18.47 -6.29
CA GLU A 152 -2.28 18.67 -7.08
C GLU A 152 -1.97 18.72 -8.58
N ASP A 153 -0.91 19.44 -8.96
CA ASP A 153 -0.50 19.67 -10.35
C ASP A 153 0.29 18.49 -10.90
N ASP A 154 -0.17 17.90 -12.01
CA ASP A 154 0.53 16.78 -12.64
C ASP A 154 1.68 17.22 -13.54
N ASP A 155 1.58 18.42 -14.10
CA ASP A 155 2.49 18.99 -15.07
C ASP A 155 3.74 19.55 -14.35
N GLU A 156 3.54 20.14 -13.16
CA GLU A 156 4.63 20.58 -12.28
C GLU A 156 5.10 19.50 -11.28
N TYR A 157 4.62 18.26 -11.41
CA TYR A 157 4.90 17.19 -10.44
C TYR A 157 6.39 16.94 -10.25
N ASP A 158 7.15 16.76 -11.34
CA ASP A 158 8.57 16.42 -11.28
C ASP A 158 9.40 17.54 -10.66
N LYS A 159 9.09 18.80 -10.99
CA LYS A 159 9.71 20.00 -10.40
C LYS A 159 9.42 20.09 -8.90
N THR A 160 8.17 19.83 -8.50
CA THR A 160 7.77 19.82 -7.09
C THR A 160 8.53 18.75 -6.31
N ILE A 161 8.61 17.52 -6.84
CA ILE A 161 9.36 16.43 -6.22
C ILE A 161 10.85 16.76 -6.11
N GLN A 162 11.47 17.30 -7.16
CA GLN A 162 12.88 17.71 -7.11
C GLN A 162 13.15 18.74 -6.01
N ASN A 163 12.25 19.72 -5.84
CA ASN A 163 12.36 20.71 -4.77
C ASN A 163 12.20 20.07 -3.37
N LEU A 164 11.20 19.20 -3.20
CA LEU A 164 10.97 18.50 -1.93
C LEU A 164 12.12 17.56 -1.56
N ASP A 165 12.69 16.86 -2.54
CA ASP A 165 13.86 15.99 -2.37
C ASP A 165 15.12 16.81 -2.04
N ALA A 166 15.32 17.96 -2.69
CA ALA A 166 16.42 18.88 -2.38
C ALA A 166 16.32 19.42 -0.94
N GLN A 167 15.10 19.66 -0.46
CA GLN A 167 14.80 20.05 0.93
C GLN A 167 14.81 18.86 1.90
N ARG A 168 14.94 17.63 1.41
CA ARG A 168 14.88 16.37 2.19
C ARG A 168 13.63 16.28 3.06
N ILE A 169 12.50 16.72 2.52
CA ILE A 169 11.21 16.66 3.23
C ILE A 169 10.87 15.21 3.55
N ASP A 170 10.42 14.96 4.79
CA ASP A 170 9.94 13.66 5.18
C ASP A 170 8.52 13.43 4.65
N TYR A 171 8.43 12.72 3.52
CA TYR A 171 7.15 12.30 2.92
C TYR A 171 6.27 11.46 3.86
N LEU A 172 6.83 10.92 4.94
CA LEU A 172 6.04 10.22 5.96
C LEU A 172 5.21 11.19 6.80
N ASN A 173 5.47 12.51 6.76
CA ASN A 173 4.68 13.52 7.44
C ASN A 173 3.89 14.39 6.42
N PRO A 174 2.64 14.01 6.08
CA PRO A 174 1.84 14.69 5.08
C PRO A 174 1.44 16.11 5.50
N LYS A 175 1.26 16.39 6.80
CA LYS A 175 0.90 17.73 7.28
C LYS A 175 2.02 18.73 7.00
N ALA A 176 3.24 18.39 7.38
CA ALA A 176 4.41 19.24 7.14
C ALA A 176 4.71 19.35 5.63
N THR A 177 4.65 18.24 4.91
CA THR A 177 4.91 18.22 3.46
C THR A 177 3.90 19.06 2.69
N ASN A 178 2.60 18.93 2.98
CA ASN A 178 1.56 19.72 2.30
C ASN A 178 1.65 21.22 2.63
N ALA A 179 2.13 21.59 3.83
CA ALA A 179 2.41 22.98 4.16
C ALA A 179 3.59 23.53 3.34
N ALA A 180 4.65 22.73 3.17
CA ALA A 180 5.79 23.09 2.33
C ALA A 180 5.40 23.26 0.85
N ILE A 181 4.54 22.38 0.32
CA ILE A 181 4.02 22.47 -1.05
C ILE A 181 3.21 23.77 -1.24
N LYS A 182 2.35 24.14 -0.29
CA LYS A 182 1.47 25.31 -0.42
C LYS A 182 2.19 26.65 -0.33
N ASN A 183 3.25 26.73 0.46
CA ASN A 183 3.90 28.01 0.75
C ASN A 183 4.94 28.42 -0.31
N GLU A 184 5.24 27.57 -1.30
CA GLU A 184 6.29 27.75 -2.35
C GLU A 184 7.66 28.24 -1.82
N SER A 185 7.85 28.22 -0.50
CA SER A 185 8.94 28.88 0.21
C SER A 185 9.66 27.86 1.07
N PRO A 186 11.00 27.84 1.05
CA PRO A 186 11.79 26.84 1.74
C PRO A 186 11.61 27.02 3.25
N LEU A 187 10.87 26.12 3.88
CA LEU A 187 11.11 25.85 5.29
C LEU A 187 12.49 25.18 5.31
N PHE A 188 13.53 25.98 5.49
CA PHE A 188 14.87 25.48 5.77
C PHE A 188 14.80 24.63 7.03
N VAL A 189 14.62 23.33 6.83
CA VAL A 189 14.93 22.34 7.85
C VAL A 189 16.43 22.17 7.80
N GLU A 190 17.05 22.48 8.92
CA GLU A 190 18.47 22.40 9.21
C GLU A 190 19.12 21.21 8.48
N GLN A 191 20.15 21.51 7.68
CA GLN A 191 20.97 20.49 7.05
C GLN A 191 21.55 19.57 8.13
N LYS A 192 20.95 18.39 8.31
CA LYS A 192 21.81 17.24 8.59
C LYS A 192 22.56 17.01 7.30
N GLU A 193 23.86 17.30 7.27
CA GLU A 193 24.73 17.06 6.13
C GLU A 193 24.42 15.70 5.48
N LEU A 194 24.65 15.55 4.17
CA LEU A 194 24.75 14.22 3.58
C LEU A 194 25.77 13.46 4.42
N SER A 195 25.30 12.59 5.31
CA SER A 195 26.19 11.73 6.05
C SER A 195 26.87 10.90 4.99
N GLN A 196 28.15 11.16 4.76
CA GLN A 196 29.05 10.27 4.03
C GLN A 196 28.61 8.86 4.39
N VAL A 197 28.16 8.06 3.41
CA VAL A 197 27.64 6.72 3.69
C VAL A 197 28.73 6.05 4.52
N PRO A 198 28.51 5.80 5.82
CA PRO A 198 29.62 5.47 6.70
C PRO A 198 30.27 4.24 6.10
N PHE A 199 31.60 4.19 6.03
CA PHE A 199 32.35 3.08 5.44
C PHE A 199 31.79 1.69 5.87
N LEU A 200 31.30 1.61 7.11
CA LEU A 200 30.56 0.48 7.70
C LEU A 200 29.30 0.06 6.91
N HIS A 201 28.52 0.98 6.37
CA HIS A 201 27.36 0.68 5.53
C HIS A 201 27.77 0.04 4.20
N SER A 202 28.85 0.51 3.57
CA SER A 202 29.36 -0.09 2.34
C SER A 202 29.89 -1.51 2.56
N ILE A 203 30.62 -1.74 3.66
CA ILE A 203 31.07 -3.07 4.07
C ILE A 203 29.89 -3.99 4.36
N SER A 204 28.94 -3.57 5.20
CA SER A 204 27.80 -4.40 5.57
C SER A 204 26.92 -4.76 4.37
N LYS A 205 26.79 -3.85 3.39
CA LYS A 205 26.14 -4.14 2.10
C LYS A 205 26.89 -5.20 1.30
N GLY A 206 28.23 -5.13 1.25
CA GLY A 206 29.07 -6.14 0.62
C GLY A 206 28.88 -7.51 1.25
N ILE A 207 29.01 -7.60 2.58
CA ILE A 207 28.81 -8.82 3.35
C ILE A 207 27.40 -9.38 3.13
N PHE A 208 26.36 -8.56 3.22
CA PHE A 208 24.98 -8.96 2.97
C PHE A 208 24.78 -9.53 1.56
N THR A 209 25.40 -8.90 0.55
CA THR A 209 25.28 -9.34 -0.84
C THR A 209 25.97 -10.68 -1.06
N ILE A 210 27.13 -10.90 -0.46
CA ILE A 210 27.87 -12.17 -0.56
C ILE A 210 27.11 -13.27 0.16
N LEU A 211 26.73 -13.04 1.43
CA LEU A 211 26.06 -14.03 2.25
C LEU A 211 24.69 -14.42 1.68
N ASN A 212 23.98 -13.53 0.99
CA ASN A 212 22.66 -13.81 0.43
C ASN A 212 22.68 -13.93 -1.10
N TYR A 213 23.86 -14.13 -1.70
CA TYR A 213 24.06 -14.13 -3.15
C TYR A 213 23.08 -15.05 -3.92
N PRO A 214 22.85 -16.32 -3.52
CA PRO A 214 21.94 -17.20 -4.24
C PRO A 214 20.51 -16.64 -4.30
N VAL A 215 19.99 -16.17 -3.16
CA VAL A 215 18.64 -15.61 -3.06
C VAL A 215 18.53 -14.32 -3.87
N ILE A 216 19.54 -13.44 -3.79
CA ILE A 216 19.58 -12.18 -4.55
C ILE A 216 19.63 -12.44 -6.05
N ARG A 217 20.41 -13.42 -6.53
CA ARG A 217 20.48 -13.76 -7.95
C ARG A 217 19.18 -14.33 -8.50
N ILE A 218 18.52 -15.22 -7.75
CA ILE A 218 17.19 -15.72 -8.12
C ILE A 218 16.20 -14.56 -8.23
N TRP A 219 16.21 -13.65 -7.26
CA TRP A 219 15.38 -12.44 -7.33
C TRP A 219 15.66 -11.63 -8.59
N GLN A 220 16.93 -11.27 -8.83
CA GLN A 220 17.32 -10.37 -9.93
C GLN A 220 17.05 -10.95 -11.32
N LEU A 221 17.36 -12.23 -11.52
CA LEU A 221 17.31 -12.84 -12.84
C LEU A 221 15.93 -13.43 -13.16
N TRP A 222 15.23 -14.00 -12.17
CA TRP A 222 14.07 -14.86 -12.46
C TRP A 222 12.75 -14.28 -11.97
N ILE A 223 12.75 -13.52 -10.87
CA ILE A 223 11.51 -13.01 -10.26
C ILE A 223 11.25 -11.56 -10.65
N LYS A 224 12.25 -10.67 -10.47
CA LYS A 224 12.12 -9.24 -10.78
C LYS A 224 11.64 -8.97 -12.21
N PRO A 225 12.13 -9.65 -13.27
CA PRO A 225 11.66 -9.40 -14.64
C PRO A 225 10.21 -9.85 -14.88
N LYS A 226 9.63 -10.67 -14.00
CA LYS A 226 8.25 -11.16 -14.10
C LYS A 226 7.24 -10.25 -13.40
N VAL A 227 7.69 -9.19 -12.74
CA VAL A 227 6.80 -8.21 -12.09
C VAL A 227 6.15 -7.36 -13.18
N TRP A 228 4.83 -7.51 -13.33
CA TRP A 228 4.05 -6.90 -14.43
C TRP A 228 3.71 -5.43 -14.22
N GLU A 229 3.66 -4.97 -12.96
CA GLU A 229 3.28 -3.62 -12.56
C GLU A 229 4.33 -3.15 -11.53
N PRO A 230 5.05 -2.03 -11.77
CA PRO A 230 6.12 -1.56 -10.89
C PRO A 230 5.71 -1.39 -9.42
N GLU A 231 4.45 -1.04 -9.18
CA GLU A 231 3.83 -0.88 -7.85
C GLU A 231 3.89 -2.16 -7.02
N PHE A 232 3.94 -3.33 -7.64
CA PHE A 232 4.07 -4.61 -6.95
C PHE A 232 5.51 -5.04 -6.70
N THR A 233 6.52 -4.31 -7.17
CA THR A 233 7.93 -4.72 -7.03
C THR A 233 8.29 -4.98 -5.58
N SER A 234 7.96 -4.06 -4.68
CA SER A 234 8.23 -4.18 -3.24
C SER A 234 7.45 -5.34 -2.61
N THR A 235 6.17 -5.49 -2.97
CA THR A 235 5.30 -6.56 -2.46
C THR A 235 5.77 -7.95 -2.91
N VAL A 236 6.12 -8.11 -4.19
CA VAL A 236 6.62 -9.37 -4.73
C VAL A 236 8.00 -9.68 -4.16
N ARG A 237 8.86 -8.66 -3.95
CA ARG A 237 10.15 -8.83 -3.28
C ARG A 237 9.99 -9.34 -1.85
N PHE A 238 9.06 -8.75 -1.11
CA PHE A 238 8.72 -9.19 0.24
C PHE A 238 8.18 -10.63 0.25
N GLY A 239 7.20 -10.93 -0.60
CA GLY A 239 6.62 -12.28 -0.69
C GLY A 239 7.64 -13.34 -1.12
N PHE A 240 8.52 -13.01 -2.07
CA PHE A 240 9.63 -13.87 -2.46
C PHE A 240 10.59 -14.10 -1.29
N ALA A 241 11.02 -13.04 -0.59
CA ALA A 241 11.92 -13.17 0.55
C ALA A 241 11.29 -14.02 1.66
N LEU A 242 10.01 -13.81 1.97
CA LEU A 242 9.28 -14.56 2.99
C LEU A 242 9.28 -16.07 2.72
N LEU A 243 9.22 -16.49 1.45
CA LEU A 243 9.22 -17.90 1.07
C LEU A 243 10.63 -18.46 0.83
N ALA A 244 11.53 -17.67 0.24
CA ALA A 244 12.85 -18.12 -0.16
C ALA A 244 13.81 -18.25 1.02
N TYR A 245 13.77 -17.33 1.99
CA TYR A 245 14.72 -17.35 3.11
C TYR A 245 14.58 -18.56 4.04
N PRO A 246 13.37 -19.04 4.40
CA PRO A 246 13.23 -20.28 5.17
C PRO A 246 13.86 -21.49 4.48
N ILE A 247 13.63 -21.63 3.16
CA ILE A 247 14.21 -22.71 2.35
C ILE A 247 15.74 -22.55 2.29
N TYR A 248 16.20 -21.33 2.06
CA TYR A 248 17.63 -21.01 1.99
C TYR A 248 18.37 -21.35 3.29
N TYR A 249 17.82 -20.95 4.43
CA TYR A 249 18.39 -21.27 5.74
C TYR A 249 18.36 -22.77 6.03
N LEU A 250 17.32 -23.48 5.61
CA LEU A 250 17.25 -24.94 5.76
C LEU A 250 18.32 -25.65 4.93
N ILE A 251 18.55 -25.23 3.68
CA ILE A 251 19.62 -25.78 2.82
C ILE A 251 21.00 -25.49 3.43
N LEU A 252 21.24 -24.25 3.88
CA LEU A 252 22.50 -23.89 4.53
C LEU A 252 22.73 -24.68 5.82
N LEU A 253 21.68 -24.88 6.63
CA LEU A 253 21.76 -25.69 7.84
C LEU A 253 22.20 -27.12 7.47
N MET A 254 21.53 -27.77 6.52
CA MET A 254 21.91 -29.12 6.08
C MET A 254 23.35 -29.19 5.55
N ALA A 255 23.77 -28.21 4.74
CA ALA A 255 25.12 -28.18 4.19
C ALA A 255 26.21 -28.01 5.27
N ILE A 256 26.03 -27.09 6.20
CA ILE A 256 27.02 -26.81 7.26
C ILE A 256 27.06 -27.96 8.27
N THR A 257 25.90 -28.53 8.60
CA THR A 257 25.84 -29.68 9.51
C THR A 257 26.47 -30.93 8.91
N ALA A 258 26.41 -31.12 7.59
CA ALA A 258 27.09 -32.21 6.91
C ALA A 258 28.63 -32.10 6.94
N ILE A 259 29.16 -30.87 6.99
CA ILE A 259 30.61 -30.62 7.06
C ILE A 259 31.11 -30.61 8.51
N GLY A 260 30.29 -30.11 9.44
CA GLY A 260 30.61 -29.99 10.85
C GLY A 260 29.66 -30.79 11.73
N ASN A 261 28.94 -30.09 12.60
CA ASN A 261 27.93 -30.68 13.46
C ASN A 261 26.70 -29.76 13.55
N LEU A 262 25.63 -30.27 14.17
CA LEU A 262 24.36 -29.55 14.31
C LEU A 262 24.52 -28.20 15.04
N LEU A 263 25.35 -28.14 16.08
CA LEU A 263 25.55 -26.92 16.87
C LEU A 263 26.20 -25.81 16.03
N VAL A 264 27.22 -26.14 15.23
CA VAL A 264 27.88 -25.18 14.32
C VAL A 264 26.89 -24.69 13.26
N GLY A 265 26.08 -25.59 12.68
CA GLY A 265 25.06 -25.21 11.73
C GLY A 265 24.02 -24.25 12.31
N LEU A 266 23.48 -24.58 13.49
CA LEU A 266 22.51 -23.72 14.17
C LEU A 266 23.11 -22.36 14.54
N ALA A 267 24.32 -22.33 15.11
CA ALA A 267 25.01 -21.08 15.46
C ALA A 267 25.21 -20.18 14.23
N PHE A 268 25.61 -20.77 13.09
CA PHE A 268 25.78 -20.02 11.85
C PHE A 268 24.47 -19.43 11.33
N ILE A 269 23.38 -20.23 11.28
CA ILE A 269 22.08 -19.75 10.81
C ILE A 269 21.53 -18.65 11.73
N THR A 270 21.66 -18.80 13.05
CA THR A 270 21.26 -17.76 13.99
C THR A 270 22.06 -16.48 13.78
N ALA A 271 23.39 -16.57 13.62
CA ALA A 271 24.23 -15.41 13.33
C ALA A 271 23.86 -14.73 12.01
N LEU A 272 23.64 -15.51 10.94
CA LEU A 272 23.22 -15.00 9.64
C LEU A 272 21.84 -14.32 9.72
N PHE A 273 20.89 -14.93 10.44
CA PHE A 273 19.57 -14.36 10.65
C PHE A 273 19.66 -13.01 11.39
N LEU A 274 20.39 -12.96 12.50
CA LEU A 274 20.57 -11.73 13.29
C LEU A 274 21.26 -10.63 12.48
N PHE A 275 22.29 -11.00 11.71
CA PHE A 275 22.97 -10.07 10.80
C PHE A 275 22.01 -9.53 9.74
N ASN A 276 21.28 -10.40 9.03
CA ASN A 276 20.33 -10.00 8.01
C ASN A 276 19.21 -9.11 8.59
N TRP A 277 18.68 -9.47 9.75
CA TRP A 277 17.67 -8.68 10.46
C TRP A 277 18.19 -7.30 10.85
N GLY A 278 19.38 -7.21 11.42
CA GLY A 278 20.03 -5.95 11.77
C GLY A 278 20.26 -5.08 10.53
N TYR A 279 20.80 -5.66 9.46
CA TYR A 279 21.04 -4.96 8.20
C TYR A 279 19.77 -4.39 7.58
N VAL A 280 18.67 -5.16 7.56
CA VAL A 280 17.39 -4.71 6.98
C VAL A 280 16.67 -3.70 7.87
N ARG A 281 16.85 -3.74 9.20
CA ARG A 281 16.18 -2.82 10.12
C ARG A 281 16.86 -1.45 10.22
N LEU A 282 18.19 -1.43 10.08
CA LEU A 282 19.00 -0.21 10.23
C LEU A 282 19.12 0.60 8.94
N ASN A 283 18.81 -0.02 7.78
CA ASN A 283 18.82 0.61 6.46
C ASN A 283 17.40 0.79 5.93
#